data_AF-A6ML44-F1
#
_entry.id   AF-A6ML44-F1
#
_cell.length_a   1.000
_cell.length_b   1.000
_cell.length_c   1.000
_cell.angle_alpha   90.00
_cell.angle_beta   90.00
_cell.angle_gamma   90.00
#
_symmetry.space_group_name_H-M   'P 1'
#
loop_
_entity.id
_entity.type
_entity.pdbx_description
1 polymer ?
#
loop_
_entity_poly.entity_id
_entity_poly.type
_entity_poly.pdbx_seq_one_letter_code
_entity_poly.pdbx_strand_id
1 'polypeptide(L)'
;TQDVFVIGATNRPDLLDPALLRPGRFDKLVFVGANEDRASQLHVLSAITRKFKLEPSVNLVNVLDCCPPQLTGADLYSLCSDAMTAALKRRIHDLEEGLEPGNSALMLTMEDLLQAAARLQPSVSEQELLRYKCIQRKFAC
;
A
#
# COMPACT_ATOMS: atom_id res chain seq x y z
N THR A 1 -33.84 -15.84 -9.50
CA THR A 1 -33.30 -15.65 -8.13
C THR A 1 -31.84 -15.28 -8.28
N GLN A 2 -31.42 -14.12 -7.78
CA GLN A 2 -30.00 -13.75 -7.79
C GLN A 2 -29.31 -14.40 -6.60
N ASP A 3 -28.21 -15.11 -6.86
CA ASP A 3 -27.36 -15.65 -5.80
C ASP A 3 -26.64 -14.47 -5.12
N VAL A 4 -26.85 -14.33 -3.81
CA VAL A 4 -26.24 -13.27 -2.99
C VAL A 4 -25.02 -13.85 -2.30
N PHE A 5 -23.87 -13.19 -2.45
CA PHE A 5 -22.63 -13.50 -1.74
C PHE A 5 -22.31 -12.41 -0.73
N VAL A 6 -21.97 -12.79 0.50
CA VAL A 6 -21.70 -11.83 1.60
C VAL A 6 -20.25 -11.98 2.05
N ILE A 7 -19.52 -10.87 2.09
CA ILE A 7 -18.12 -10.80 2.56
C ILE A 7 -18.05 -9.78 3.69
N GLY A 8 -17.43 -10.16 4.81
CA GLY A 8 -17.09 -9.27 5.92
C GLY A 8 -15.58 -9.14 6.08
N ALA A 9 -15.10 -7.99 6.55
CA ALA A 9 -13.69 -7.75 6.86
C ALA A 9 -13.55 -7.16 8.27
N THR A 10 -12.57 -7.61 9.05
CA THR A 10 -12.27 -7.10 10.40
C THR A 10 -10.78 -7.18 10.70
N ASN A 11 -10.25 -6.16 11.38
CA ASN A 11 -8.89 -6.14 11.92
C ASN A 11 -8.82 -6.65 13.38
N ARG A 12 -9.97 -6.99 13.98
CA ARG A 12 -10.14 -7.44 15.37
C ARG A 12 -11.02 -8.70 15.42
N PRO A 13 -10.58 -9.83 14.84
CA PRO A 13 -11.37 -11.07 14.84
C PRO A 13 -11.56 -11.65 16.25
N ASP A 14 -10.71 -11.27 17.19
CA ASP A 14 -10.81 -11.61 18.61
C ASP A 14 -12.01 -10.96 19.32
N LEU A 15 -12.59 -9.90 18.75
CA LEU A 15 -13.79 -9.23 19.27
C LEU A 15 -15.08 -9.73 18.61
N LEU A 16 -15.00 -10.67 17.66
CA LEU A 16 -16.16 -11.15 16.92
C LEU A 16 -16.96 -12.16 17.78
N ASP A 17 -18.29 -12.06 17.74
CA ASP A 17 -19.16 -13.03 18.40
C ASP A 17 -18.99 -14.43 17.75
N PRO A 18 -18.61 -15.48 18.51
CA PRO A 18 -18.48 -16.84 17.99
C PRO A 18 -19.73 -17.37 17.30
N ALA A 19 -20.92 -16.86 17.63
CA ALA A 19 -22.16 -17.23 16.96
C ALA A 19 -22.14 -16.87 15.47
N LEU A 20 -21.44 -15.81 15.06
CA LEU A 20 -21.33 -15.39 13.66
C LEU A 20 -20.48 -16.34 12.81
N LEU A 21 -19.61 -17.14 13.44
CA LEU A 21 -18.69 -18.08 12.79
C LEU A 21 -19.27 -19.50 12.64
N ARG A 22 -20.51 -19.73 13.06
CA ARG A 22 -21.17 -21.04 12.94
C ARG A 22 -21.45 -21.37 11.46
N PRO A 23 -21.51 -22.67 11.10
CA PRO A 23 -21.84 -23.11 9.74
C PRO A 23 -23.09 -22.43 9.17
N GLY A 24 -23.02 -22.00 7.91
CA GLY A 24 -24.09 -21.25 7.22
C GLY A 24 -24.12 -19.74 7.48
N ARG A 25 -23.13 -19.20 8.22
CA ARG A 25 -22.92 -17.76 8.44
C ARG A 25 -21.57 -17.33 7.85
N PHE A 26 -20.69 -16.68 8.64
CA PHE A 26 -19.30 -16.39 8.24
C PHE A 26 -18.39 -17.59 8.53
N ASP A 27 -18.71 -18.75 7.94
CA ASP A 27 -18.01 -20.01 8.18
C ASP A 27 -16.79 -20.24 7.27
N LYS A 28 -16.52 -19.33 6.33
CA LYS A 28 -15.32 -19.28 5.51
C LYS A 28 -14.43 -18.11 5.93
N LEU A 29 -13.32 -18.44 6.59
CA LEU A 29 -12.33 -17.45 7.04
C LEU A 29 -11.15 -17.39 6.06
N VAL A 30 -10.83 -16.20 5.59
CA VAL A 30 -9.66 -15.93 4.73
C VAL A 30 -8.79 -14.90 5.42
N PHE A 31 -7.55 -15.28 5.74
CA PHE A 31 -6.57 -14.37 6.30
C PHE A 31 -5.87 -13.60 5.18
N VAL A 32 -5.88 -12.27 5.28
CA VAL A 32 -5.18 -11.38 4.35
C VAL A 32 -4.03 -10.71 5.12
N GLY A 33 -2.81 -11.19 4.88
CA GLY A 33 -1.60 -10.70 5.52
C GLY A 33 -0.96 -9.49 4.82
N ALA A 34 0.02 -8.88 5.48
CA ALA A 34 0.92 -7.94 4.83
C ALA A 34 1.83 -8.66 3.81
N ASN A 35 2.42 -7.90 2.89
CA ASN A 35 3.32 -8.46 1.89
C ASN A 35 4.60 -8.97 2.55
N GLU A 36 4.90 -10.26 2.40
CA GLU A 36 6.08 -10.89 3.02
C GLU A 36 7.30 -10.89 2.09
N ASP A 37 7.09 -10.82 0.77
CA ASP A 37 8.15 -10.88 -0.23
C ASP A 37 8.21 -9.65 -1.13
N ARG A 38 9.39 -9.45 -1.71
CA ARG A 38 9.70 -8.27 -2.52
C ARG A 38 8.96 -8.23 -3.84
N ALA A 39 8.69 -9.38 -4.46
CA ALA A 39 7.98 -9.44 -5.72
C ALA A 39 6.51 -9.04 -5.54
N SER A 40 5.87 -9.48 -4.46
CA SER A 40 4.52 -9.04 -4.08
C SER A 40 4.46 -7.54 -3.81
N GLN A 41 5.42 -6.98 -3.08
CA GLN A 41 5.52 -5.53 -2.87
C GLN A 41 5.69 -4.76 -4.18
N LEU A 42 6.53 -5.26 -5.09
CA LEU A 42 6.72 -4.67 -6.41
C LEU A 42 5.44 -4.70 -7.24
N HIS A 43 4.68 -5.80 -7.20
CA HIS A 43 3.38 -5.88 -7.88
C HIS A 43 2.39 -4.87 -7.31
N VAL A 44 2.34 -4.69 -6.00
CA VAL A 44 1.47 -3.70 -5.36
C VAL A 44 1.89 -2.29 -5.73
N LEU A 45 3.19 -1.97 -5.65
CA LEU A 45 3.73 -0.67 -6.05
C LEU A 45 3.45 -0.39 -7.54
N SER A 46 3.66 -1.37 -8.42
CA SER A 46 3.32 -1.29 -9.83
C SER A 46 1.83 -1.04 -10.05
N ALA A 47 0.95 -1.72 -9.32
CA ALA A 47 -0.50 -1.52 -9.42
C ALA A 47 -0.93 -0.13 -8.96
N ILE A 48 -0.37 0.39 -7.86
CA ILE A 48 -0.65 1.73 -7.35
C ILE A 48 -0.18 2.79 -8.34
N THR A 49 1.04 2.64 -8.84
CA THR A 49 1.69 3.61 -9.74
C THR A 49 1.01 3.74 -11.10
N ARG A 50 0.15 2.79 -11.52
CA ARG A 50 -0.70 2.93 -12.72
C ARG A 50 -1.60 4.16 -12.72
N LYS A 51 -1.93 4.70 -11.54
CA LYS A 51 -2.73 5.92 -11.39
C LYS A 51 -1.92 7.20 -11.60
N PHE A 52 -0.61 7.10 -11.70
CA PHE A 52 0.33 8.22 -11.75
C PHE A 52 1.07 8.23 -13.09
N LYS A 53 1.49 9.40 -13.55
CA LYS A 53 2.39 9.50 -14.69
C LYS A 53 3.82 9.44 -14.17
N LEU A 54 4.51 8.33 -14.44
CA LEU A 54 5.91 8.16 -14.08
C LEU A 54 6.82 8.64 -15.22
N GLU A 55 7.95 9.23 -14.87
CA GLU A 55 9.05 9.45 -15.79
C GLU A 55 9.58 8.10 -16.35
N PRO A 56 9.96 8.01 -17.65
CA PRO A 56 10.44 6.76 -18.24
C PRO A 56 11.68 6.16 -17.57
N SER A 57 12.46 6.98 -16.86
CA SER A 57 13.66 6.60 -16.11
C SER A 57 13.34 5.92 -14.77
N VAL A 58 12.10 5.97 -14.30
CA VAL A 58 11.72 5.47 -12.97
C VAL A 58 11.84 3.96 -12.91
N ASN A 59 12.71 3.49 -12.01
CA ASN A 59 12.85 2.08 -11.69
C ASN A 59 12.22 1.79 -10.33
N LEU A 60 11.03 1.18 -10.33
CA LEU A 60 10.30 0.84 -9.12
C LEU A 60 11.02 -0.17 -8.23
N VAL A 61 11.89 -1.02 -8.79
CA VAL A 61 12.71 -1.95 -8.00
C VAL A 61 13.68 -1.16 -7.12
N ASN A 62 14.37 -0.18 -7.71
CA ASN A 62 15.31 0.68 -6.98
C ASN A 62 14.59 1.50 -5.88
N VAL A 63 13.38 2.00 -6.15
CA VAL A 63 12.57 2.70 -5.14
C VAL A 63 12.28 1.76 -3.97
N LEU A 64 11.82 0.55 -4.30
CA LEU A 64 11.50 -0.45 -3.31
C LEU A 64 12.73 -0.75 -2.45
N ASP A 65 13.91 -0.93 -3.06
CA ASP A 65 15.21 -1.21 -2.40
C ASP A 65 15.65 -0.18 -1.36
N CYS A 66 15.15 1.05 -1.46
CA CYS A 66 15.35 2.07 -0.43
C CYS A 66 14.30 2.03 0.70
N CYS A 67 13.25 1.23 0.57
CA CYS A 67 12.17 1.12 1.54
C CYS A 67 12.39 -0.01 2.55
N PRO A 68 11.81 0.08 3.76
CA PRO A 68 11.80 -1.00 4.74
C PRO A 68 11.26 -2.32 4.16
N PRO A 69 11.72 -3.48 4.67
CA PRO A 69 11.29 -4.78 4.15
C PRO A 69 9.83 -5.11 4.47
N GLN A 70 9.26 -4.52 5.52
CA GLN A 70 7.92 -4.83 6.01
C GLN A 70 6.99 -3.67 5.67
N LEU A 71 6.23 -3.80 4.58
CA LEU A 71 5.31 -2.77 4.10
C LEU A 71 3.94 -3.34 3.77
N THR A 72 2.92 -2.63 4.21
CA THR A 72 1.54 -2.87 3.80
C THR A 72 1.24 -2.19 2.47
N GLY A 73 0.12 -2.55 1.84
CA GLY A 73 -0.37 -1.82 0.67
C GLY A 73 -0.67 -0.35 0.96
N ALA A 74 -1.04 -0.02 2.20
CA ALA A 74 -1.28 1.36 2.62
C ALA A 74 0.03 2.16 2.70
N ASP A 75 1.12 1.56 3.18
CA ASP A 75 2.44 2.21 3.23
C ASP A 75 2.96 2.52 1.82
N LEU A 76 2.84 1.56 0.90
CA LEU A 76 3.22 1.76 -0.50
C LEU A 76 2.36 2.82 -1.18
N TYR A 77 1.08 2.93 -0.81
CA TYR A 77 0.21 4.00 -1.29
C TYR A 77 0.63 5.36 -0.74
N SER A 78 0.95 5.43 0.56
CA SER A 78 1.46 6.64 1.22
C SER A 78 2.72 7.14 0.52
N LEU A 79 3.68 6.26 0.22
CA LEU A 79 4.89 6.61 -0.50
C LEU A 79 4.59 7.29 -1.84
N CYS A 80 3.69 6.72 -2.65
CA CYS A 80 3.31 7.31 -3.93
C CYS A 80 2.58 8.65 -3.76
N SER A 81 1.73 8.77 -2.75
CA SER A 81 1.01 10.01 -2.41
C SER A 81 1.96 11.13 -1.99
N ASP A 82 2.97 10.81 -1.18
CA ASP A 82 3.98 11.75 -0.72
C ASP A 82 4.89 12.20 -1.86
N ALA A 83 5.28 11.26 -2.74
CA ALA A 83 6.02 11.58 -3.97
C ALA A 83 5.23 12.51 -4.90
N MET A 84 3.93 12.26 -5.06
CA MET A 84 3.05 13.15 -5.85
C MET A 84 2.98 14.56 -5.24
N THR A 85 2.93 14.65 -3.91
CA THR A 85 2.92 15.93 -3.21
C THR A 85 4.24 16.68 -3.39
N ALA A 86 5.37 15.97 -3.38
CA ALA A 86 6.68 16.54 -3.67
C ALA A 86 6.76 17.08 -5.12
N ALA A 87 6.32 16.29 -6.09
CA ALA A 87 6.24 16.69 -7.50
C ALA A 87 5.35 17.93 -7.69
N LEU A 88 4.24 18.02 -6.95
CA LEU A 88 3.33 19.16 -7.01
C LEU A 88 3.98 20.43 -6.46
N LYS A 89 4.68 20.33 -5.33
CA LYS A 89 5.42 21.46 -4.75
C LYS A 89 6.49 21.97 -5.71
N ARG A 90 7.26 21.07 -6.32
CA ARG A 90 8.25 21.41 -7.36
C ARG A 90 7.60 22.13 -8.54
N ARG A 91 6.47 21.61 -9.02
CA ARG A 91 5.74 22.22 -10.14
C ARG A 91 5.20 23.63 -9.84
N ILE A 92 4.74 23.86 -8.61
CA ILE A 92 4.31 25.18 -8.15
C ILE A 92 5.50 26.15 -8.12
N HIS A 93 6.64 25.71 -7.59
CA HIS A 93 7.87 26.51 -7.56
C HIS A 93 8.34 26.91 -8.98
N ASP A 94 8.36 25.97 -9.93
CA ASP A 94 8.72 26.25 -11.32
C ASP A 94 7.82 27.35 -11.94
N LEU A 95 6.51 27.31 -11.63
CA LEU A 95 5.55 28.30 -12.11
C LEU A 95 5.76 29.68 -11.48
N GLU A 96 6.10 29.74 -10.20
CA GLU A 96 6.42 30.99 -9.49
C GLU A 96 7.70 31.65 -10.04
N GLU A 97 8.66 30.85 -10.50
CA GLU A 97 9.89 31.31 -11.15
C GLU A 97 9.72 31.63 -12.65
N GLY A 98 8.51 31.47 -13.21
CA GLY A 98 8.22 31.77 -14.61
C GLY A 98 8.72 30.71 -15.59
N LEU A 99 9.00 29.48 -15.15
CA LEU A 99 9.29 28.35 -16.04
C LEU A 99 7.99 27.79 -16.62
N GLU A 100 7.84 27.94 -17.93
CA GLU A 100 6.71 27.40 -18.67
C GLU A 100 6.64 25.86 -18.56
N PRO A 101 5.47 25.27 -18.24
CA PRO A 101 5.28 23.83 -18.34
C PRO A 101 5.53 23.36 -19.77
N GLY A 102 6.56 22.55 -19.99
CA GLY A 102 6.65 21.75 -21.21
C GLY A 102 5.51 20.72 -21.34
N ASN A 103 4.84 20.37 -20.22
CA ASN A 103 3.72 19.43 -20.19
C ASN A 103 2.71 19.83 -19.10
N SER A 104 1.41 19.75 -19.40
CA SER A 104 0.33 20.09 -18.45
C SER A 104 0.13 19.03 -17.36
N ALA A 105 0.64 17.81 -17.57
CA ALA A 105 0.45 16.72 -16.62
C ALA A 105 1.63 16.59 -15.64
N LEU A 106 1.30 16.50 -14.35
CA LEU A 106 2.25 16.27 -13.28
C LEU A 106 2.91 14.88 -13.45
N MET A 107 4.23 14.86 -13.63
CA MET A 107 5.03 13.66 -13.82
C MET A 107 5.88 13.42 -12.56
N LEU A 108 5.81 12.22 -12.00
CA LEU A 108 6.63 11.80 -10.87
C LEU A 108 8.01 11.37 -11.38
N THR A 109 9.05 11.94 -10.80
CA THR A 109 10.43 11.57 -11.10
C THR A 109 10.95 10.52 -10.11
N MET A 110 12.12 9.96 -10.41
CA MET A 110 12.81 9.06 -9.49
C MET A 110 13.15 9.75 -8.16
N GLU A 111 13.50 11.04 -8.19
CA GLU A 111 13.84 11.82 -7.00
C GLU A 111 12.65 11.98 -6.05
N ASP A 112 11.46 12.28 -6.58
CA ASP A 112 10.23 12.41 -5.79
C ASP A 112 9.93 11.12 -5.01
N LEU A 113 10.11 9.96 -5.66
CA LEU A 113 9.89 8.63 -5.09
C LEU A 113 10.96 8.25 -4.06
N LEU A 114 12.23 8.53 -4.33
CA LEU A 114 13.33 8.26 -3.40
C LEU A 114 13.23 9.13 -2.14
N GLN A 115 12.85 10.40 -2.29
CA GLN A 115 12.66 11.30 -1.17
C GLN A 115 11.47 10.86 -0.29
N ALA A 116 10.41 10.33 -0.89
CA ALA A 116 9.29 9.73 -0.17
C ALA A 116 9.71 8.43 0.53
N ALA A 117 10.44 7.55 -0.15
CA ALA A 117 10.96 6.30 0.41
C ALA A 117 11.84 6.54 1.66
N ALA A 118 12.71 7.54 1.61
CA ALA A 118 13.59 7.89 2.73
C ALA A 118 12.84 8.36 3.99
N ARG A 119 11.62 8.89 3.83
CA ARG A 119 10.76 9.35 4.95
C ARG A 119 9.73 8.31 5.38
N LEU A 120 9.59 7.22 4.62
CA LEU A 120 8.55 6.22 4.86
C LEU A 120 8.78 5.52 6.22
N GLN A 121 7.73 5.48 7.03
CA GLN A 121 7.69 4.70 8.26
C GLN A 121 6.61 3.62 8.12
N PRO A 122 6.93 2.33 8.37
CA PRO A 122 5.93 1.27 8.33
C PRO A 122 4.80 1.55 9.32
N SER A 123 3.56 1.47 8.86
CA SER A 123 2.37 1.67 9.71
C SER A 123 2.11 0.51 10.67
N VAL A 124 2.64 -0.67 10.38
CA VAL A 124 2.45 -1.87 11.20
C VAL A 124 3.78 -2.29 11.80
N SER A 125 3.83 -2.38 13.12
CA SER A 125 5.01 -2.83 13.84
C SER A 125 5.23 -4.34 13.74
N GLU A 126 6.46 -4.78 13.99
CA GLU A 126 6.80 -6.21 14.03
C GLU A 126 5.98 -6.97 15.11
N GLN A 127 5.70 -6.31 16.25
CA GLN A 127 4.85 -6.87 17.30
C GLN A 127 3.41 -7.10 16.84
N GLU A 128 2.86 -6.16 16.06
CA GLU A 128 1.52 -6.30 15.48
C GLU A 128 1.48 -7.39 14.41
N LEU A 129 2.51 -7.51 13.56
CA LEU A 129 2.63 -8.60 12.60
C LEU A 129 2.65 -9.96 13.30
N LEU A 130 3.43 -10.10 14.38
CA LEU A 130 3.45 -11.30 15.21
C LEU A 130 2.07 -11.59 15.82
N ARG A 131 1.38 -10.56 16.32
CA ARG A 131 0.01 -10.68 16.82
C ARG A 131 -0.93 -11.22 15.74
N TYR A 132 -0.88 -10.70 14.52
CA TYR A 132 -1.70 -11.16 13.41
C TYR A 132 -1.38 -12.61 13.01
N LYS A 133 -0.11 -13.02 12.99
CA LYS A 133 0.30 -14.41 12.75
C LYS A 133 -0.23 -15.37 13.83
N CYS A 134 -0.21 -14.95 15.09
CA CYS A 134 -0.80 -15.72 16.19
C CYS A 134 -2.31 -15.87 16.05
N ILE A 135 -3.00 -14.80 15.65
CA ILE A 135 -4.44 -14.82 15.37
C ILE A 135 -4.74 -15.79 14.22
N GLN A 136 -4.00 -15.71 13.09
CA GLN A 136 -4.18 -16.60 11.95
C GLN A 136 -4.13 -18.08 12.37
N ARG A 137 -3.15 -18.47 13.19
CA ARG A 137 -3.03 -19.85 13.69
C ARG A 137 -4.22 -20.31 14.52
N LYS A 138 -4.85 -19.41 15.29
CA LYS A 138 -6.03 -19.74 16.11
C LYS A 138 -7.28 -19.99 15.28
N PHE A 139 -7.40 -19.33 14.13
CA PHE A 139 -8.57 -19.44 13.25
C PHE A 139 -8.35 -20.38 12.06
N ALA A 140 -7.13 -20.89 11.87
CA ALA A 140 -6.78 -21.88 10.85
C ALA A 140 -6.98 -23.34 11.32
N CYS A 141 -7.21 -23.55 12.62
CA CYS A 141 -7.58 -24.83 13.23
C CYS A 141 -9.08 -24.84 13.53
#